data_AF-A0A661MWY0-F1
#
_entry.id   AF-A0A661MWY0-F1
#
_cell.length_a   1.000
_cell.length_b   1.000
_cell.length_c   1.000
_cell.angle_alpha   90.00
_cell.angle_beta   90.00
_cell.angle_gamma   90.00
#
_symmetry.space_group_name_H-M   'P 1'
#
loop_
_entity.id
_entity.type
_entity.pdbx_description
1 polymer ?
#
loop_
_entity_poly.entity_id
_entity_poly.type
_entity_poly.pdbx_seq_one_letter_code
_entity_poly.pdbx_strand_id
1 'polypeptide(L)'
;GFDLNSLWRHAILTAQTSAFLAKRSKRSLDLTPEEFHVCGLLHDIGKVVLLDSMGTEYLEAVDEAVTLGERQHITEERRFGFNHTDVGAMVAVRWGLPVPAIAAIQFHHGPRESVEEDPVVALVANANILAHRVEDGRHEEAMATLDLDTTNFLELERQDVHAIVDFATEALTTIEV
;
A
#
# COMPACT_ATOMS: atom_id res chain seq x y z
N GLY A 1 -15.29 4.74 -10.55
CA GLY A 1 -14.78 5.96 -11.18
C GLY A 1 -13.46 6.34 -10.53
N PHE A 2 -12.42 6.53 -11.34
CA PHE A 2 -11.07 6.86 -10.90
C PHE A 2 -10.95 8.34 -10.54
N ASP A 3 -10.44 8.66 -9.35
CA ASP A 3 -10.19 10.03 -8.88
C ASP A 3 -8.72 10.19 -8.47
N LEU A 4 -8.02 11.13 -9.11
CA LEU A 4 -6.60 11.39 -8.86
C LEU A 4 -6.37 11.97 -7.47
N ASN A 5 -7.29 12.76 -6.94
CA ASN A 5 -7.14 13.32 -5.59
C ASN A 5 -7.24 12.22 -4.55
N SER A 6 -8.22 11.32 -4.68
CA SER A 6 -8.34 10.13 -3.83
C SER A 6 -7.10 9.23 -3.93
N LEU A 7 -6.56 9.02 -5.14
CA LEU A 7 -5.32 8.25 -5.33
C LEU A 7 -4.14 8.87 -4.56
N TRP A 8 -3.90 10.18 -4.73
CA TRP A 8 -2.78 10.85 -4.07
C TRP A 8 -2.97 10.93 -2.56
N ARG A 9 -4.19 11.16 -2.09
CA ARG A 9 -4.51 11.16 -0.67
C ARG A 9 -4.22 9.80 -0.04
N HIS A 10 -4.65 8.72 -0.69
CA HIS A 10 -4.34 7.36 -0.27
C HIS A 10 -2.83 7.10 -0.25
N ALA A 11 -2.12 7.46 -1.32
CA ALA A 11 -0.67 7.29 -1.40
C ALA A 11 0.09 8.04 -0.28
N ILE A 12 -0.31 9.27 0.02
CA ILE A 12 0.29 10.07 1.12
C ILE A 12 -0.01 9.43 2.47
N LEU A 13 -1.24 8.97 2.71
CA LEU A 13 -1.60 8.30 3.95
C LEU A 13 -0.80 7.00 4.14
N THR A 14 -0.71 6.18 3.08
CA THR A 14 0.07 4.93 3.08
C THR A 14 1.56 5.21 3.31
N ALA A 15 2.10 6.28 2.72
CA ALA A 15 3.48 6.73 2.93
C ALA A 15 3.76 7.12 4.40
N GLN A 16 2.90 7.94 4.99
CA GLN A 16 3.04 8.37 6.38
C GLN A 16 2.89 7.19 7.35
N THR A 17 1.88 6.34 7.12
CA THR A 17 1.62 5.13 7.91
C THR A 17 2.77 4.15 7.83
N SER A 18 3.33 3.91 6.63
CA SER A 18 4.50 3.04 6.45
C SER A 18 5.72 3.53 7.22
N ALA A 19 6.02 4.83 7.12
CA ALA A 19 7.13 5.42 7.88
C ALA A 19 6.92 5.32 9.41
N PHE A 20 5.69 5.50 9.88
CA PHE A 20 5.37 5.40 11.30
C PHE A 20 5.46 3.96 11.81
N LEU A 21 4.92 2.99 11.05
CA LEU A 21 5.08 1.56 11.31
C LEU A 21 6.56 1.16 11.41
N ALA A 22 7.39 1.61 10.47
CA ALA A 22 8.82 1.30 10.46
C ALA A 22 9.55 1.86 11.70
N LYS A 23 9.13 3.01 12.22
CA LYS A 23 9.67 3.58 13.47
C LYS A 23 9.26 2.80 14.71
N ARG A 24 8.13 2.09 14.67
CA ARG A 24 7.62 1.28 15.79
C ARG A 24 8.18 -0.13 15.79
N SER A 25 8.41 -0.70 14.61
CA SER A 25 8.99 -2.03 14.45
C SER A 25 10.37 -2.11 15.08
N LYS A 26 10.62 -3.16 15.88
CA LYS A 26 11.94 -3.47 16.43
C LYS A 26 12.74 -4.44 15.55
N ARG A 27 12.10 -4.96 14.51
CA ARG A 27 12.71 -5.87 13.56
C ARG A 27 13.82 -5.14 12.81
N SER A 28 14.87 -5.88 12.43
CA SER A 28 15.82 -5.37 11.44
C SER A 28 15.12 -5.22 10.09
N LEU A 29 15.07 -3.99 9.58
CA LEU A 29 14.50 -3.65 8.28
C LEU A 29 15.61 -3.15 7.37
N ASP A 30 15.61 -3.59 6.11
CA ASP A 30 16.62 -3.21 5.12
C ASP A 30 16.40 -1.80 4.54
N LEU A 31 15.39 -1.08 5.04
CA LEU A 31 15.03 0.29 4.66
C LEU A 31 14.88 1.18 5.90
N THR A 32 15.22 2.45 5.74
CA THR A 32 14.94 3.52 6.70
C THR A 32 13.44 3.91 6.71
N PRO A 33 12.93 4.54 7.78
CA PRO A 33 11.57 5.06 7.78
C PRO A 33 11.26 6.03 6.62
N GLU A 34 12.23 6.81 6.20
CA GLU A 34 12.13 7.73 5.06
C GLU A 34 12.01 6.96 3.73
N GLU A 35 12.74 5.85 3.58
CA GLU A 35 12.59 4.97 2.42
C GLU A 35 11.25 4.23 2.42
N PHE A 36 10.73 3.84 3.59
CA PHE A 36 9.35 3.33 3.72
C PHE A 36 8.30 4.38 3.33
N HIS A 37 8.53 5.66 3.64
CA HIS A 37 7.69 6.74 3.16
C HIS A 37 7.64 6.76 1.63
N VAL A 38 8.80 6.67 0.98
CA VAL A 38 8.90 6.60 -0.49
C VAL A 38 8.18 5.35 -1.03
N CYS A 39 8.34 4.19 -0.40
CA CYS A 39 7.64 2.97 -0.81
C CYS A 39 6.13 3.14 -0.74
N GLY A 40 5.60 3.64 0.38
CA GLY A 40 4.17 3.88 0.52
C GLY A 40 3.63 4.95 -0.42
N LEU A 41 4.42 5.97 -0.76
CA LEU A 41 4.02 6.99 -1.73
C LEU A 41 3.95 6.44 -3.15
N LEU A 42 4.84 5.50 -3.49
CA LEU A 42 5.00 4.97 -4.84
C LEU A 42 4.32 3.62 -5.07
N HIS A 43 3.75 2.98 -4.04
CA HIS A 43 3.19 1.63 -4.14
C HIS A 43 2.17 1.49 -5.28
N ASP A 44 1.39 2.54 -5.50
CA ASP A 44 0.32 2.60 -6.49
C ASP A 44 0.69 3.39 -7.76
N ILE A 45 1.97 3.75 -7.96
CA ILE A 45 2.38 4.60 -9.09
C ILE A 45 2.02 4.00 -10.45
N GLY A 46 1.93 2.66 -10.54
CA GLY A 46 1.48 1.98 -11.74
C GLY A 46 0.07 2.37 -12.17
N LYS A 47 -0.82 2.76 -11.25
CA LYS A 47 -2.16 3.25 -11.58
C LYS A 47 -2.12 4.54 -12.40
N VAL A 48 -1.18 5.43 -12.11
CA VAL A 48 -0.97 6.67 -12.89
C VAL A 48 -0.46 6.35 -14.30
N VAL A 49 0.50 5.43 -14.39
CA VAL A 49 1.09 5.01 -15.67
C VAL A 49 0.06 4.32 -16.56
N LEU A 50 -0.75 3.44 -15.99
CA LEU A 50 -1.84 2.76 -16.70
C LEU A 50 -2.89 3.76 -17.20
N LEU A 51 -3.27 4.74 -16.37
CA LEU A 51 -4.20 5.78 -16.79
C LEU A 51 -3.64 6.59 -17.97
N ASP A 52 -2.39 7.04 -17.89
CA ASP A 52 -1.74 7.81 -18.96
C ASP A 52 -1.57 7.00 -20.25
N SER A 53 -1.20 5.73 -20.14
CA SER A 53 -0.86 4.88 -21.28
C SER A 53 -2.08 4.26 -21.97
N MET A 54 -3.14 3.93 -21.22
CA MET A 54 -4.29 3.17 -21.72
C MET A 54 -5.61 3.96 -21.72
N GLY A 55 -5.67 5.08 -20.99
CA GLY A 55 -6.83 5.97 -20.97
C GLY A 55 -8.14 5.25 -20.64
N THR A 56 -9.10 5.29 -21.57
CA THR A 56 -10.44 4.73 -21.39
C THR A 56 -10.44 3.24 -21.08
N GLU A 57 -9.55 2.44 -21.69
CA GLU A 57 -9.52 0.99 -21.46
C GLU A 57 -9.20 0.64 -20.00
N TYR A 58 -8.29 1.40 -19.38
CA TYR A 58 -7.99 1.26 -17.96
C TYR A 58 -9.15 1.72 -17.07
N LEU A 59 -9.81 2.83 -17.41
CA LEU A 59 -10.98 3.30 -16.67
C LEU A 59 -12.13 2.30 -16.69
N GLU A 60 -12.35 1.61 -17.82
CA GLU A 60 -13.34 0.53 -17.89
C GLU A 60 -12.99 -0.64 -16.96
N ALA A 61 -11.71 -0.99 -16.83
CA ALA A 61 -11.28 -2.01 -15.88
C ALA A 61 -11.50 -1.58 -14.43
N VAL A 62 -11.24 -0.32 -14.11
CA VAL A 62 -11.51 0.25 -12.78
C VAL A 62 -13.00 0.20 -12.46
N ASP A 63 -13.87 0.61 -13.39
CA ASP A 63 -15.32 0.61 -13.18
C ASP A 63 -15.90 -0.82 -13.11
N GLU A 64 -15.32 -1.76 -13.86
CA GLU A 64 -15.66 -3.18 -13.76
C GLU A 64 -15.30 -3.76 -12.38
N ALA A 65 -14.10 -3.48 -11.86
CA ALA A 65 -13.69 -3.91 -10.52
C ALA A 65 -14.67 -3.44 -9.44
N VAL A 66 -15.08 -2.17 -9.51
CA VAL A 66 -16.09 -1.58 -8.61
C VAL A 66 -17.44 -2.29 -8.76
N THR A 67 -17.87 -2.56 -9.98
CA THR A 67 -19.16 -3.23 -10.26
C THR A 67 -19.19 -4.66 -9.72
N LEU A 68 -18.06 -5.37 -9.78
CA LEU A 68 -17.93 -6.74 -9.28
C LEU A 68 -17.65 -6.81 -7.77
N GLY A 69 -17.25 -5.70 -7.14
CA GLY A 69 -16.82 -5.68 -5.74
C GLY A 69 -15.51 -6.45 -5.52
N GLU A 70 -14.64 -6.53 -6.53
CA GLU A 70 -13.35 -7.22 -6.47
C GLU A 70 -12.18 -6.24 -6.35
N ARG A 71 -11.00 -6.74 -5.97
CA ARG A 71 -9.79 -5.91 -5.90
C ARG A 71 -9.33 -5.56 -7.31
N GLN A 72 -9.01 -4.29 -7.53
CA GLN A 72 -8.67 -3.75 -8.86
C GLN A 72 -7.57 -4.54 -9.59
N HIS A 73 -6.50 -4.94 -8.90
CA HIS A 73 -5.41 -5.73 -9.50
C HIS A 73 -5.88 -7.07 -10.09
N ILE A 74 -6.95 -7.68 -9.55
CA ILE A 74 -7.51 -8.93 -10.09
C ILE A 74 -8.19 -8.68 -11.44
N THR A 75 -8.96 -7.59 -11.55
CA THR A 75 -9.61 -7.18 -12.79
C THR A 75 -8.58 -6.79 -13.85
N GLU A 76 -7.56 -6.02 -13.47
CA GLU A 76 -6.46 -5.63 -14.36
C GLU A 76 -5.71 -6.85 -14.89
N GLU A 77 -5.30 -7.77 -14.01
CA GLU A 77 -4.61 -9.01 -14.38
C GLU A 77 -5.45 -9.83 -15.38
N ARG A 78 -6.75 -9.97 -15.11
CA ARG A 78 -7.66 -10.70 -15.99
C ARG A 78 -7.85 -10.03 -17.36
N ARG A 79 -7.85 -8.70 -17.44
CA ARG A 79 -8.07 -7.97 -18.69
C ARG A 79 -6.79 -7.80 -19.50
N PHE A 80 -5.67 -7.54 -18.84
CA PHE A 80 -4.43 -7.08 -19.47
C PHE A 80 -3.29 -8.09 -19.39
N GLY A 81 -3.38 -9.08 -18.49
CA GLY A 81 -2.29 -10.04 -18.21
C GLY A 81 -1.16 -9.45 -17.36
N PHE A 82 -1.42 -8.31 -16.73
CA PHE A 82 -0.58 -7.62 -15.76
C PHE A 82 -1.46 -6.63 -14.98
N ASN A 83 -0.97 -6.14 -13.85
CA ASN A 83 -1.69 -5.19 -13.02
C ASN A 83 -0.83 -3.98 -12.60
N HIS A 84 -1.40 -3.04 -11.85
CA HIS A 84 -0.69 -1.82 -11.44
C HIS A 84 0.54 -2.08 -10.59
N THR A 85 0.64 -3.18 -9.86
CA THR A 85 1.82 -3.49 -9.05
C THR A 85 3.00 -3.89 -9.94
N ASP A 86 2.74 -4.63 -11.03
CA ASP A 86 3.75 -4.99 -12.04
C ASP A 86 4.30 -3.74 -12.74
N VAL A 87 3.41 -2.85 -13.18
CA VAL A 87 3.78 -1.59 -13.84
C VAL A 87 4.55 -0.68 -12.87
N GLY A 88 4.10 -0.60 -11.62
CA GLY A 88 4.78 0.15 -10.57
C GLY A 88 6.20 -0.37 -10.31
N ALA A 89 6.38 -1.69 -10.24
CA ALA A 89 7.68 -2.32 -10.07
C ALA A 89 8.62 -2.03 -11.24
N MET A 90 8.12 -2.06 -12.49
CA MET A 90 8.90 -1.69 -13.67
C MET A 90 9.39 -0.23 -13.61
N VAL A 91 8.54 0.69 -13.15
CA VAL A 91 8.93 2.09 -12.94
C VAL A 91 10.01 2.19 -11.86
N ALA A 92 9.82 1.53 -10.72
CA ALA A 92 10.77 1.52 -9.62
C ALA A 92 12.15 1.00 -10.04
N VAL A 93 12.20 -0.09 -10.82
CA VAL A 93 13.43 -0.62 -11.43
C VAL A 93 14.09 0.42 -12.32
N ARG A 94 13.31 1.07 -13.19
CA ARG A 94 13.83 2.07 -14.13
C ARG A 94 14.37 3.31 -13.42
N TRP A 95 13.80 3.67 -12.28
CA TRP A 95 14.29 4.78 -11.43
C TRP A 95 15.48 4.39 -10.56
N GLY A 96 15.88 3.12 -10.55
CA GLY A 96 17.02 2.64 -9.76
C GLY A 96 16.73 2.56 -8.27
N LEU A 97 15.47 2.32 -7.88
CA LEU A 97 15.12 2.09 -6.47
C LEU A 97 15.78 0.80 -5.95
N PRO A 98 16.07 0.72 -4.63
CA PRO A 98 16.67 -0.47 -4.05
C PRO A 98 15.72 -1.68 -4.12
N VAL A 99 16.29 -2.89 -4.16
CA VAL A 99 15.54 -4.15 -4.32
C VAL A 99 14.38 -4.30 -3.32
N PRO A 100 14.55 -4.00 -2.01
CA PRO A 100 13.43 -4.09 -1.06
C PRO A 100 12.27 -3.13 -1.39
N ALA A 101 12.56 -1.94 -1.91
CA ALA A 101 11.52 -0.99 -2.32
C ALA A 101 10.77 -1.47 -3.57
N ILE A 102 11.48 -2.04 -4.54
CA ILE A 102 10.86 -2.67 -5.73
C ILE A 102 9.94 -3.82 -5.28
N ALA A 103 10.40 -4.67 -4.36
CA ALA A 103 9.61 -5.77 -3.83
C ALA A 103 8.35 -5.27 -3.12
N ALA A 104 8.45 -4.23 -2.27
CA ALA A 104 7.28 -3.63 -1.63
C ALA A 104 6.26 -3.12 -2.64
N ILE A 105 6.70 -2.44 -3.69
CA ILE A 105 5.80 -1.94 -4.74
C ILE A 105 5.18 -3.11 -5.51
N GLN A 106 5.93 -4.14 -5.86
CA GLN A 106 5.42 -5.27 -6.64
C GLN A 106 4.42 -6.13 -5.86
N PHE A 107 4.68 -6.35 -4.57
CA PHE A 107 4.00 -7.39 -3.78
C PHE A 107 3.09 -6.84 -2.68
N HIS A 108 2.77 -5.55 -2.64
CA HIS A 108 1.86 -5.00 -1.62
C HIS A 108 0.41 -5.56 -1.69
N HIS A 109 0.03 -6.16 -2.82
CA HIS A 109 -1.20 -6.95 -2.98
C HIS A 109 -0.95 -8.46 -3.10
N GLY A 110 0.32 -8.87 -3.03
CA GLY A 110 0.82 -10.19 -3.37
C GLY A 110 0.26 -11.31 -2.49
N PRO A 111 0.51 -12.58 -2.87
CA PRO A 111 0.08 -13.73 -2.10
C PRO A 111 0.68 -13.70 -0.70
N ARG A 112 -0.02 -14.36 0.23
CA ARG A 112 0.31 -14.36 1.66
C ARG A 112 1.80 -14.68 1.90
N GLU A 113 2.41 -15.57 1.13
CA GLU A 113 3.83 -15.90 1.27
C GLU A 113 4.77 -14.70 1.01
N SER A 114 4.50 -13.87 0.00
CA SER A 114 5.33 -12.67 -0.28
C SER A 114 5.23 -11.62 0.83
N VAL A 115 4.09 -11.57 1.52
CA VAL A 115 3.82 -10.67 2.64
C VAL A 115 4.38 -11.25 3.96
N GLU A 116 4.50 -12.57 4.08
CA GLU A 116 4.92 -13.23 5.33
C GLU A 116 6.41 -13.56 5.41
N GLU A 117 7.16 -13.45 4.32
CA GLU A 117 8.60 -13.75 4.30
C GLU A 117 9.48 -12.49 4.24
N ASP A 118 9.00 -11.38 3.68
CA ASP A 118 9.73 -10.13 3.56
C ASP A 118 9.11 -9.03 4.45
N PRO A 119 9.82 -8.54 5.47
CA PRO A 119 9.27 -7.53 6.37
C PRO A 119 9.05 -6.17 5.72
N VAL A 120 9.77 -5.84 4.65
CA VAL A 120 9.58 -4.60 3.91
C VAL A 120 8.26 -4.66 3.13
N VAL A 121 7.98 -5.78 2.47
CA VAL A 121 6.70 -6.03 1.79
C VAL A 121 5.56 -6.05 2.80
N ALA A 122 5.72 -6.81 3.90
CA ALA A 122 4.72 -6.94 4.94
C ALA A 122 4.26 -5.59 5.48
N LEU A 123 5.22 -4.71 5.76
CA LEU A 123 4.97 -3.42 6.36
C LEU A 123 4.19 -2.50 5.41
N VAL A 124 4.61 -2.40 4.15
CA VAL A 124 3.92 -1.56 3.15
C VAL A 124 2.53 -2.11 2.81
N ALA A 125 2.39 -3.44 2.69
CA ALA A 125 1.10 -4.09 2.44
C ALA A 125 0.10 -3.82 3.59
N ASN A 126 0.55 -3.96 4.84
CA ASN A 126 -0.28 -3.69 6.01
C ASN A 126 -0.60 -2.19 6.16
N ALA A 127 0.35 -1.31 5.85
CA ALA A 127 0.10 0.13 5.83
C ALA A 127 -0.99 0.51 4.82
N ASN A 128 -0.95 -0.08 3.62
CA ASN A 128 -1.98 0.11 2.58
C ASN A 128 -3.37 -0.36 3.05
N ILE A 129 -3.47 -1.58 3.58
CA ILE A 129 -4.74 -2.13 4.08
C ILE A 129 -5.29 -1.27 5.22
N LEU A 130 -4.42 -0.84 6.15
CA LEU A 130 -4.77 0.03 7.26
C LEU A 130 -5.28 1.38 6.74
N ALA A 131 -4.57 2.00 5.80
CA ALA A 131 -4.95 3.27 5.18
C ALA A 131 -6.37 3.18 4.58
N HIS A 132 -6.66 2.19 3.74
CA HIS A 132 -8.01 2.00 3.19
C HIS A 132 -9.09 1.88 4.27
N ARG A 133 -8.83 1.10 5.33
CA ARG A 133 -9.79 0.91 6.43
C ARG A 133 -10.03 2.20 7.20
N VAL A 134 -8.99 3.01 7.44
CA VAL A 134 -9.12 4.32 8.08
C VAL A 134 -9.87 5.30 7.19
N GLU A 135 -9.61 5.31 5.88
CA GLU A 135 -10.33 6.14 4.90
C GLU A 135 -11.83 5.82 4.86
N ASP A 136 -12.18 4.54 5.02
CA ASP A 136 -13.56 4.07 5.11
C ASP A 136 -14.20 4.28 6.50
N GLY A 137 -13.44 4.79 7.49
CA GLY A 137 -13.89 4.93 8.88
C GLY A 137 -14.00 3.62 9.66
N ARG A 138 -13.45 2.51 9.13
CA ARG A 138 -13.48 1.15 9.70
C ARG A 138 -12.31 0.92 10.67
N HIS A 139 -12.26 1.70 11.74
CA HIS A 139 -11.14 1.71 12.70
C HIS A 139 -10.91 0.35 13.39
N GLU A 140 -11.98 -0.39 13.75
CA GLU A 140 -11.84 -1.73 14.34
C GLU A 140 -11.18 -2.73 13.38
N GLU A 141 -11.53 -2.65 12.10
CA GLU A 141 -10.88 -3.46 11.07
C GLU A 141 -9.45 -2.99 10.86
N ALA A 142 -9.18 -1.68 10.88
CA ALA A 142 -7.82 -1.14 10.75
C ALA A 142 -6.90 -1.69 11.85
N MET A 143 -7.40 -1.80 13.08
CA MET A 143 -6.70 -2.45 14.20
C MET A 143 -6.45 -3.94 13.91
N ALA A 144 -7.45 -4.64 13.36
CA ALA A 144 -7.33 -6.06 13.02
C ALA A 144 -6.39 -6.34 11.83
N THR A 145 -5.94 -5.31 11.10
CA THR A 145 -4.88 -5.46 10.08
C THR A 145 -3.57 -5.93 10.71
N LEU A 146 -3.22 -5.37 11.87
CA LEU A 146 -2.02 -5.71 12.61
C LEU A 146 -2.37 -6.77 13.67
N ASP A 147 -2.73 -7.97 13.20
CA ASP A 147 -3.06 -9.10 14.04
C ASP A 147 -1.83 -9.67 14.79
N LEU A 148 -2.03 -10.73 15.57
CA LEU A 148 -0.96 -11.34 16.36
C LEU A 148 0.20 -11.85 15.48
N ASP A 149 -0.10 -12.42 14.31
CA ASP A 149 0.93 -12.95 13.42
C ASP A 149 1.76 -11.80 12.83
N THR A 150 1.10 -10.74 12.36
CA THR A 150 1.73 -9.55 11.80
C THR A 150 2.55 -8.79 12.83
N THR A 151 2.00 -8.58 14.03
CA THR A 151 2.71 -7.88 15.12
C THR A 151 3.91 -8.68 15.62
N ASN A 152 3.81 -10.00 15.73
CA ASN A 152 4.96 -10.84 16.05
C ASN A 152 6.02 -10.80 14.94
N PHE A 153 5.60 -10.89 13.68
CA PHE A 153 6.50 -10.87 12.53
C PHE A 153 7.27 -9.54 12.43
N LEU A 154 6.58 -8.42 12.59
CA LEU A 154 7.16 -7.07 12.56
C LEU A 154 7.74 -6.63 13.91
N GLU A 155 7.76 -7.50 14.93
CA GLU A 155 8.23 -7.19 16.29
C GLU A 155 7.62 -5.90 16.87
N LEU A 156 6.31 -5.74 16.68
CA LEU A 156 5.50 -4.66 17.23
C LEU A 156 4.99 -5.04 18.62
N GLU A 157 4.99 -4.09 19.54
CA GLU A 157 4.33 -4.21 20.82
C GLU A 157 2.82 -4.01 20.67
N ARG A 158 2.03 -4.60 21.60
CA ARG A 158 0.57 -4.45 21.60
C ARG A 158 0.09 -2.99 21.61
N GLN A 159 0.84 -2.10 22.25
CA GLN A 159 0.55 -0.67 22.31
C GLN A 159 0.82 0.06 20.99
N ASP A 160 1.63 -0.51 20.09
CA ASP A 160 1.95 0.08 18.80
C ASP A 160 0.72 0.09 17.90
N VAL A 161 -0.09 -0.99 17.90
CA VAL A 161 -1.26 -1.13 17.02
C VAL A 161 -2.22 0.06 17.16
N HIS A 162 -2.62 0.38 18.41
CA HIS A 162 -3.48 1.52 18.69
C HIS A 162 -2.86 2.83 18.19
N ALA A 163 -1.59 3.06 18.53
CA ALA A 163 -0.94 4.29 18.17
C ALA A 163 -0.72 4.46 16.66
N ILE A 164 -0.57 3.36 15.90
CA ILE A 164 -0.48 3.39 14.44
C ILE A 164 -1.82 3.78 13.82
N VAL A 165 -2.93 3.20 14.30
CA VAL A 165 -4.27 3.54 13.80
C VAL A 165 -4.66 4.96 14.19
N ASP A 166 -4.37 5.39 15.42
CA ASP A 166 -4.60 6.77 15.87
C ASP A 166 -3.79 7.75 15.01
N PHE A 167 -2.51 7.46 14.77
CA PHE A 167 -1.66 8.25 13.89
C PHE A 167 -2.24 8.36 12.47
N ALA A 168 -2.62 7.23 11.85
CA ALA A 168 -3.19 7.25 10.51
C ALA A 168 -4.50 8.05 10.46
N THR A 169 -5.33 7.94 11.49
CA THR A 169 -6.60 8.68 11.60
C THR A 169 -6.36 10.18 11.72
N GLU A 170 -5.42 10.61 12.55
CA GLU A 170 -5.04 12.01 12.69
C GLU A 170 -4.42 12.55 11.41
N ALA A 171 -3.44 11.82 10.85
CA ALA A 171 -2.76 12.17 9.61
C ALA A 171 -3.75 12.41 8.47
N LEU A 172 -4.77 11.56 8.36
CA LEU A 172 -5.80 11.68 7.33
C LEU A 172 -6.52 13.03 7.30
N THR A 173 -6.69 13.66 8.46
CA THR A 173 -7.36 14.98 8.57
C THR A 173 -6.50 16.14 8.09
N THR A 174 -5.19 15.90 7.90
CA THR A 174 -4.20 16.92 7.54
C THR A 174 -3.74 16.84 6.09
N ILE A 175 -4.11 15.79 5.36
CA ILE A 175 -3.71 15.60 3.96
C ILE A 175 -4.51 16.53 3.07
N GLU A 176 -3.81 17.43 2.38
CA GLU A 176 -4.35 18.31 1.35
C GLU A 176 -3.84 17.85 -0.01
N VAL A 177 -4.77 17.63 -0.96
CA VAL A 177 -4.51 17.20 -2.35
C VAL A 177 -5.31 18.03 -3.34
#